data_AF-Q4RA95-F1
#
_entry.id   AF-Q4RA95-F1
#
_cell.length_a   1.000
_cell.length_b   1.000
_cell.length_c   1.000
_cell.angle_alpha   90.00
_cell.angle_beta   90.00
_cell.angle_gamma   90.00
#
_symmetry.space_group_name_H-M   'P 1'
#
loop_
_entity.id
_entity.type
_entity.pdbx_description
1 polymer ?
#
loop_
_entity_poly.entity_id
_entity_poly.type
_entity_poly.pdbx_seq_one_letter_code
_entity_poly.pdbx_strand_id
1 'polypeptide(L)'
;SFQFPSPEWDTVTPEAKNLINQMLTINPAKRITAEQALKHPWICHRSTVASMMHRQETVECLRKFNARRKLKGAILTTMLVSRNFSGGCELQPSRPREACRGRGG
;
A
#
# COMPACT_ATOMS: atom_id res chain seq x y z
N SER A 1 -11.12 19.65 -9.57
CA SER A 1 -10.05 19.15 -10.43
C SER A 1 -8.77 19.10 -9.61
N PHE A 2 -7.99 18.03 -9.70
CA PHE A 2 -6.71 17.95 -8.99
C PHE A 2 -5.66 18.79 -9.73
N GLN A 3 -4.75 19.41 -8.99
CA GLN A 3 -3.62 20.15 -9.57
C GLN A 3 -2.45 19.20 -9.80
N PHE A 4 -1.81 19.36 -10.96
CA PHE A 4 -0.61 18.61 -11.35
C PHE A 4 0.54 19.60 -11.50
N PRO A 5 1.36 19.81 -10.45
CA PRO A 5 2.36 20.87 -10.43
C PRO A 5 3.50 20.62 -11.42
N SER A 6 4.03 21.69 -12.00
CA SER A 6 5.27 21.66 -12.78
C SER A 6 6.48 21.67 -11.85
N PRO A 7 7.63 21.08 -12.26
CA PRO A 7 7.91 20.50 -13.58
C PRO A 7 7.57 18.99 -13.72
N GLU A 8 7.36 18.27 -12.61
CA GLU A 8 7.35 16.81 -12.61
C GLU A 8 6.19 16.21 -13.42
N TRP A 9 5.09 16.96 -13.54
CA TRP A 9 3.89 16.55 -14.26
C TRP A 9 3.82 17.03 -15.70
N ASP A 10 4.75 17.87 -16.16
CA ASP A 10 4.70 18.43 -17.52
C ASP A 10 4.88 17.34 -18.58
N THR A 11 5.72 16.34 -18.27
CA THR A 11 5.95 15.19 -19.16
C THR A 11 4.82 14.16 -19.13
N VAL A 12 3.92 14.22 -18.14
CA VAL A 12 2.87 13.22 -17.93
C VAL A 12 1.72 13.46 -18.91
N THR A 13 1.31 12.40 -19.62
CA THR A 13 0.31 12.50 -20.69
C THR A 13 -1.05 12.96 -20.16
N PRO A 14 -1.81 13.74 -20.95
CA PRO A 14 -3.11 14.25 -20.53
C PRO A 14 -4.10 13.12 -20.22
N GLU A 15 -3.99 11.97 -20.88
CA GLU A 15 -4.83 10.79 -20.64
C GLU A 15 -4.54 10.18 -19.26
N ALA A 16 -3.28 10.19 -18.81
CA ALA A 16 -2.93 9.76 -17.46
C ALA A 16 -3.57 10.67 -16.40
N LYS A 17 -3.46 11.99 -16.60
CA LYS A 17 -4.06 13.01 -15.72
C LYS A 17 -5.59 12.90 -15.70
N ASN A 18 -6.20 12.63 -16.85
CA ASN A 18 -7.64 12.44 -16.99
C ASN A 18 -8.12 11.22 -16.18
N LEU A 19 -7.44 10.08 -16.33
CA LEU A 19 -7.76 8.88 -15.56
C LEU A 19 -7.66 9.11 -14.05
N ILE A 20 -6.61 9.80 -13.59
CA ILE A 20 -6.45 10.16 -12.17
C ILE A 20 -7.63 11.02 -11.69
N ASN A 21 -8.05 12.04 -12.46
CA ASN A 21 -9.21 12.87 -12.11
C ASN A 21 -10.51 12.05 -12.01
N GLN A 22 -10.72 11.10 -12.92
CA GLN A 22 -11.89 10.22 -12.89
C GLN A 22 -11.89 9.27 -11.68
N MET A 23 -10.72 8.75 -11.27
CA MET A 23 -10.57 7.89 -10.09
C MET A 23 -10.70 8.66 -8.77
N LEU A 24 -10.16 9.88 -8.71
CA LEU A 24 -10.17 10.71 -7.51
C LEU A 24 -11.42 11.60 -7.42
N THR A 25 -12.47 11.30 -8.20
CA THR A 25 -13.75 12.02 -8.11
C THR A 25 -14.38 11.85 -6.72
N ILE A 26 -14.74 12.98 -6.11
CA ILE A 26 -15.28 13.07 -4.74
C ILE A 26 -16.60 12.31 -4.64
N ASN A 27 -17.53 12.55 -5.59
CA ASN A 27 -18.80 11.87 -5.62
C ASN A 27 -18.62 10.41 -6.08
N PRO A 28 -18.88 9.41 -5.22
CA PRO A 28 -18.66 8.01 -5.56
C PRO A 28 -19.56 7.53 -6.72
N ALA A 29 -20.78 8.09 -6.85
CA ALA A 29 -21.70 7.73 -7.94
C ALA A 29 -21.21 8.20 -9.32
N LYS A 30 -20.32 9.20 -9.36
CA LYS A 30 -19.71 9.72 -10.60
C LYS A 30 -18.28 9.21 -10.82
N ARG A 31 -17.73 8.45 -9.87
CA ARG A 31 -16.38 7.90 -9.95
C ARG A 31 -16.38 6.75 -10.97
N ILE A 32 -15.33 6.72 -11.79
CA ILE A 32 -15.14 5.64 -12.77
C ILE A 32 -15.14 4.27 -12.08
N THR A 33 -15.80 3.28 -12.67
CA THR A 33 -15.77 1.90 -12.20
C THR A 33 -14.50 1.19 -12.65
N ALA A 34 -14.16 0.05 -12.02
CA ALA A 34 -12.99 -0.72 -12.41
C ALA A 34 -13.04 -1.18 -13.88
N GLU A 35 -14.22 -1.61 -14.36
CA GLU A 35 -14.41 -2.04 -15.74
C GLU A 35 -14.22 -0.89 -16.73
N GLN A 36 -14.75 0.30 -16.41
CA GLN A 36 -14.56 1.49 -17.22
C GLN A 36 -13.09 1.94 -17.24
N ALA A 37 -12.40 1.85 -16.08
CA ALA A 37 -10.99 2.18 -15.99
C ALA A 37 -10.13 1.27 -16.86
N LEU A 38 -10.39 -0.04 -16.87
CA LEU A 38 -9.69 -0.98 -17.74
C LEU A 38 -9.82 -0.63 -19.23
N LYS A 39 -10.98 -0.09 -19.65
CA LYS A 39 -11.25 0.35 -21.03
C LYS A 39 -10.68 1.74 -21.36
N HIS A 40 -10.09 2.45 -20.39
CA HIS A 40 -9.56 3.79 -20.61
C HIS A 40 -8.35 3.76 -21.57
N PRO A 41 -8.20 4.71 -22.51
CA PRO A 41 -7.13 4.70 -23.52
C PRO A 41 -5.71 4.60 -22.94
N TRP A 42 -5.47 5.22 -21.78
CA TRP A 42 -4.17 5.13 -21.09
C TRP A 42 -3.83 3.69 -20.62
N ILE A 43 -4.84 2.85 -20.38
CA ILE A 43 -4.69 1.44 -20.00
C ILE A 43 -4.75 0.53 -21.23
N CYS A 44 -5.82 0.62 -22.04
CA CYS A 44 -6.02 -0.25 -23.21
C CYS A 44 -5.00 -0.03 -24.33
N HIS A 45 -4.60 1.21 -24.58
CA HIS A 45 -3.69 1.58 -25.68
C HIS A 45 -2.35 2.08 -25.13
N ARG A 46 -1.84 1.38 -24.11
CA ARG A 46 -0.61 1.77 -23.41
C ARG A 46 0.57 2.00 -24.36
N SER A 47 0.69 1.22 -25.43
CA SER A 47 1.77 1.32 -26.41
C SER A 47 1.81 2.65 -27.19
N THR A 48 0.68 3.35 -27.32
CA THR A 48 0.58 4.61 -28.07
C THR A 48 0.28 5.81 -27.20
N VAL A 49 -0.38 5.61 -26.05
CA VAL A 49 -0.90 6.67 -25.18
C VAL A 49 -0.04 6.88 -23.92
N ALA A 50 0.70 5.87 -23.47
CA ALA A 50 1.58 6.03 -22.31
C ALA A 50 2.94 6.58 -22.74
N SER A 51 3.46 7.54 -21.97
CA SER A 51 4.81 8.08 -22.17
C SER A 51 5.87 6.99 -21.94
N MET A 52 6.79 6.82 -22.90
CA MET A 52 7.95 5.93 -22.79
C MET A 52 9.14 6.58 -22.07
N MET A 53 9.00 7.81 -21.59
CA MET A 53 10.08 8.52 -20.92
C MET A 53 10.41 7.89 -19.57
N HIS A 54 11.69 7.60 -19.34
CA HIS A 54 12.19 7.19 -18.05
C HIS A 54 12.14 8.35 -17.06
N ARG A 55 11.42 8.18 -15.93
CA ARG A 55 11.24 9.22 -14.91
C ARG A 55 12.05 8.90 -13.65
N GLN A 56 13.33 9.25 -13.66
CA GLN A 56 14.25 8.92 -12.57
C GLN A 56 13.84 9.54 -11.23
N GLU A 57 13.44 10.80 -11.21
CA GLU A 57 12.98 11.49 -9.98
C GLU A 57 11.77 10.81 -9.34
N THR A 58 10.85 10.28 -10.16
CA THR A 58 9.71 9.51 -9.67
C THR A 58 10.17 8.23 -8.97
N VAL A 59 11.17 7.53 -9.50
CA VAL A 59 11.74 6.31 -8.88
C VAL A 59 12.36 6.64 -7.52
N GLU A 60 13.10 7.75 -7.42
CA GLU A 60 13.73 8.18 -6.17
C GLU A 60 12.69 8.57 -5.12
N CYS A 61 11.65 9.31 -5.52
CA CYS A 61 10.54 9.66 -4.64
C CYS A 61 9.78 8.41 -4.16
N LEU A 62 9.56 7.42 -5.03
CA LEU A 62 8.96 6.14 -4.67
C LEU A 62 9.80 5.34 -3.67
N ARG A 63 11.13 5.39 -3.76
CA ARG A 63 12.01 4.75 -2.76
C ARG A 63 11.84 5.40 -1.39
N LYS A 64 11.88 6.74 -1.32
CA LYS A 64 11.65 7.50 -0.07
C LYS A 64 10.26 7.22 0.51
N PHE A 65 9.22 7.20 -0.33
CA PHE A 65 7.85 6.89 0.08
C PHE A 65 7.73 5.49 0.69
N ASN A 66 8.31 4.48 0.04
CA ASN A 66 8.28 3.11 0.55
C ASN A 66 9.04 2.95 1.87
N ALA A 67 10.20 3.62 2.02
CA ALA A 67 10.93 3.64 3.27
C ALA A 67 10.08 4.24 4.40
N ARG A 68 9.45 5.41 4.16
CA ARG A 68 8.53 6.06 5.12
C ARG A 68 7.34 5.17 5.47
N ARG A 69 6.75 4.49 4.48
CA ARG A 69 5.61 3.58 4.68
C ARG A 69 6.00 2.38 5.54
N LYS A 70 7.16 1.74 5.28
CA LYS A 70 7.67 0.61 6.07
C LYS A 70 7.95 1.03 7.52
N LEU A 71 8.58 2.18 7.72
CA LEU A 71 8.87 2.69 9.07
C LEU A 71 7.59 2.93 9.87
N LYS A 72 6.58 3.60 9.28
CA LYS A 72 5.28 3.80 9.95
C LYS A 72 4.63 2.47 10.36
N GLY A 73 4.69 1.45 9.51
CA GLY A 73 4.17 0.11 9.80
C GLY A 73 4.92 -0.60 10.94
N ALA A 74 6.25 -0.48 10.97
CA ALA A 74 7.07 -1.05 12.03
C ALA A 74 6.76 -0.42 13.40
N ILE A 75 6.66 0.91 13.47
CA ILE A 75 6.31 1.63 14.71
C ILE A 75 4.93 1.21 15.22
N LEU A 76 3.92 1.13 14.34
CA LEU A 76 2.59 0.64 14.70
C LEU A 76 2.63 -0.79 15.25
N THR A 77 3.43 -1.66 14.65
CA THR A 77 3.62 -3.04 15.13
C THR A 77 4.26 -3.07 16.52
N THR A 78 5.30 -2.26 16.76
CA THR A 78 5.91 -2.14 18.09
C THR A 78 4.92 -1.65 19.13
N MET A 79 4.11 -0.63 18.83
CA MET A 79 3.08 -0.14 19.76
C MET A 79 2.05 -1.23 20.10
N LEU A 80 1.66 -2.06 19.12
CA LEU A 80 0.76 -3.19 19.36
C LEU A 80 1.40 -4.26 20.25
N VAL A 81 2.67 -4.62 19.99
CA VAL A 81 3.42 -5.59 20.80
C VAL A 81 3.60 -5.09 22.23
N SER A 82 4.00 -3.82 22.41
CA SER A 82 4.14 -3.22 23.73
C SER A 82 2.82 -3.18 24.50
N ARG A 83 1.69 -2.93 23.83
CA ARG A 83 0.37 -2.96 24.47
C ARG A 83 -0.03 -4.38 24.89
N ASN A 84 0.27 -5.39 24.06
CA ASN A 84 0.04 -6.79 24.44
C ASN A 84 0.94 -7.22 25.60
N PHE A 85 2.16 -6.67 25.70
CA PHE A 85 3.08 -6.91 26.81
C PHE A 85 2.64 -6.21 28.11
N SER A 86 2.15 -4.96 28.02
CA SER A 86 1.63 -4.22 29.18
C SER A 86 0.30 -4.76 29.73
N GLY A 87 -0.43 -5.58 28.96
CA GLY A 87 -1.67 -6.24 29.38
C GLY A 87 -1.53 -7.70 29.81
N GLY A 88 -0.30 -8.22 29.90
CA GLY A 88 -0.06 -9.65 30.09
C GLY A 88 1.22 -9.95 30.84
N CYS A 89 1.35 -9.42 32.06
CA CYS A 89 2.19 -10.04 33.08
C CYS A 89 1.48 -11.31 33.60
N GLU A 90 1.25 -12.30 32.73
CA GLU A 90 0.94 -13.68 33.11
C GLU A 90 1.41 -14.65 32.02
N LEU A 91 2.71 -14.62 31.72
CA LEU A 91 3.39 -15.79 31.16
C LEU A 91 3.68 -16.74 32.32
N GLN A 92 2.68 -17.55 32.71
CA GLN A 92 2.97 -18.75 33.49
C GLN A 92 3.90 -19.64 32.66
N PRO A 93 5.01 -20.17 33.23
CA PRO A 93 5.73 -21.25 32.60
C PRO A 93 4.78 -22.43 32.48
N SER A 94 4.48 -22.81 31.24
CA SER A 94 3.68 -23.97 30.90
C SER A 94 4.23 -25.20 31.63
N ARG A 95 3.44 -25.74 32.55
CA ARG A 95 3.68 -27.06 33.14
C ARG A 95 3.85 -28.08 32.00
N PRO A 96 4.90 -28.91 31.99
CA PRO A 96 4.99 -29.99 31.03
C PRO A 96 3.92 -31.03 31.35
N ARG A 97 3.00 -31.23 30.39
CA ARG A 97 2.07 -32.36 30.35
C ARG A 97 2.83 -33.53 29.74
N GLU A 98 3.41 -34.40 30.57
CA GLU A 98 3.73 -35.76 30.15
C GLU A 98 3.15 -36.76 31.14
N ALA A 99 2.15 -37.49 30.65
CA ALA A 99 1.66 -38.70 31.25
C ALA A 99 2.41 -39.87 30.61
N CYS A 100 3.25 -40.56 31.39
CA CYS A 100 3.66 -41.93 31.07
C CYS A 100 3.41 -42.80 32.29
N ARG A 101 2.38 -43.63 32.14
CA ARG A 101 1.94 -44.70 33.03
C ARG A 101 3.06 -45.75 33.08
N GLY A 102 3.74 -45.90 34.21
CA GLY A 102 4.69 -46.98 34.49
C GLY A 102 4.18 -47.83 35.65
N ARG A 103 3.87 -49.09 35.35
CA ARG A 103 3.34 -50.11 36.25
C ARG A 103 4.50 -50.96 36.78
N GLY A 104 4.53 -51.23 38.08
CA GLY A 104 5.10 -52.46 38.66
C GLY A 104 6.49 -52.33 39.28
N GLY A 105 6.61 -52.85 40.51
CA GLY A 105 7.83 -52.96 41.31
C GLY A 105 7.52 -52.81 42.77
#